data_AF-K1S697-F1
#
_entry.id   AF-K1S697-F1
#
_cell.length_a   1.000
_cell.length_b   1.000
_cell.length_c   1.000
_cell.angle_alpha   90.00
_cell.angle_beta   90.00
_cell.angle_gamma   90.00
#
_symmetry.space_group_name_H-M   'P 1'
#
loop_
_entity.id
_entity.type
_entity.pdbx_description
1 polymer ?
#
loop_
_entity_poly.entity_id
_entity_poly.type
_entity_poly.pdbx_seq_one_letter_code
_entity_poly.pdbx_strand_id
1 'polypeptide(L)'
;MWATGFYIMENYHVDLKDLEFPSKILQLAVSTASGNEESVTTPVYLAILKGLERLLLTDVLSQQDSDAIVKLGVDRLCLPSPQRSLAALGLMFTCMYSGKQYDQYSPLPRDSAAYDFNVVYQDPESLIVAMERVTVLFDRIKKGYPYEARVITRVLPTFLADFFPPQDIMNKIIGEFISSQQPYPQMIAMVVFQVFNNLHNQSQEALVQDWVMLSLSNFTQRTPVSMATWSLTCFFISASTNSWLRPLMGKMEAVDQNLFCMAALDFYSILKDKQQQWAFISTFQNVSTLGPPYTDLLGRLEKAYPEHFSQKKLIKPHPLT
;
A
#
# COMPACT_ATOMS: atom_id res chain seq x y z
N MET A 1 -1.73 26.10 -28.82
CA MET A 1 -0.43 26.51 -28.22
C MET A 1 0.23 25.35 -27.50
N TRP A 2 -0.29 24.88 -26.35
CA TRP A 2 0.34 23.81 -25.55
C TRP A 2 0.70 22.55 -26.34
N ALA A 3 -0.26 21.97 -27.06
CA ALA A 3 -0.04 20.77 -27.88
C ALA A 3 1.09 20.97 -28.90
N THR A 4 1.10 22.11 -29.60
CA THR A 4 2.16 22.46 -30.56
C THR A 4 3.50 22.64 -29.88
N GLY A 5 3.55 23.32 -28.73
CA GLY A 5 4.76 23.54 -27.95
C GLY A 5 5.40 22.22 -27.50
N PHE A 6 4.62 21.33 -26.91
CA PHE A 6 5.09 20.01 -26.50
C PHE A 6 5.49 19.12 -27.68
N TYR A 7 4.75 19.17 -28.79
CA TYR A 7 5.11 18.44 -30.01
C TYR A 7 6.46 18.90 -30.57
N ILE A 8 6.71 20.21 -30.61
CA ILE A 8 7.98 20.78 -31.06
C ILE A 8 9.12 20.34 -30.12
N MET A 9 8.90 20.43 -28.81
CA MET A 9 9.89 19.99 -27.82
C MET A 9 10.22 18.50 -27.93
N GLU A 10 9.24 17.64 -28.20
CA GLU A 10 9.47 16.21 -28.36
C GLU A 10 10.26 15.88 -29.64
N ASN A 11 9.84 16.44 -30.78
CA ASN A 11 10.32 16.01 -32.10
C ASN A 11 11.52 16.80 -32.62
N TYR A 12 11.74 18.03 -32.16
CA TYR A 12 12.81 18.92 -32.63
C TYR A 12 13.82 19.26 -31.52
N HIS A 13 13.91 18.45 -30.47
CA HIS A 13 14.75 18.71 -29.30
C HIS A 13 16.24 18.97 -29.63
N VAL A 14 16.77 18.37 -30.70
CA VAL A 14 18.17 18.57 -31.14
C VAL A 14 18.41 20.00 -31.62
N ASP A 15 17.49 20.52 -32.44
CA ASP A 15 17.58 21.87 -33.02
C ASP A 15 17.30 22.95 -31.97
N LEU A 16 16.65 22.58 -30.86
CA LEU A 16 16.24 23.48 -29.79
C LEU A 16 17.26 23.58 -28.65
N LYS A 17 18.34 22.77 -28.64
CA LYS A 17 19.27 22.68 -27.49
C LYS A 17 19.87 24.02 -27.06
N ASP A 18 20.18 24.88 -28.01
CA ASP A 18 20.82 26.18 -27.77
C ASP A 18 19.81 27.33 -27.63
N LEU A 19 18.51 27.03 -27.68
CA LEU A 19 17.44 28.02 -27.60
C LEU A 19 16.82 28.03 -26.20
N GLU A 20 16.40 29.21 -25.73
CA GLU A 20 15.62 29.34 -24.50
C GLU A 20 14.16 28.85 -24.63
N PHE A 21 13.79 28.28 -25.78
CA PHE A 21 12.42 27.89 -26.06
C PHE A 21 11.92 26.76 -25.14
N PRO A 22 12.62 25.62 -24.98
CA PRO A 22 12.13 24.51 -24.14
C PRO A 22 11.94 24.94 -22.68
N SER A 23 12.92 25.64 -22.11
CA SER A 23 12.87 26.09 -20.71
C SER A 23 11.74 27.10 -20.47
N LYS A 24 11.51 28.05 -21.39
CA LYS A 24 10.39 29.02 -21.28
C LYS A 24 9.03 28.34 -21.40
N ILE A 25 8.86 27.39 -22.32
CA ILE A 25 7.60 26.64 -22.46
C ILE A 25 7.32 25.82 -21.21
N LEU A 26 8.33 25.16 -20.64
CA LEU A 26 8.20 24.39 -19.40
C LEU A 26 7.89 25.28 -18.20
N GLN A 27 8.61 26.39 -18.04
CA GLN A 27 8.34 27.35 -16.97
C GLN A 27 6.90 27.89 -17.06
N LEU A 28 6.44 28.24 -18.26
CA LEU A 28 5.07 28.70 -18.48
C LEU A 28 4.06 27.58 -18.18
N ALA A 29 4.34 26.35 -18.60
CA ALA A 29 3.49 25.18 -18.34
C ALA A 29 3.36 24.91 -16.84
N VAL A 30 4.48 24.85 -16.10
CA VAL A 30 4.51 24.63 -14.65
C VAL A 30 3.85 25.78 -13.90
N SER A 31 4.10 27.03 -14.29
CA SER A 31 3.46 28.21 -13.69
C SER A 31 1.94 28.20 -13.91
N THR A 32 1.50 27.90 -15.13
CA THR A 32 0.07 27.81 -15.46
C THR A 32 -0.58 26.65 -14.71
N ALA A 33 0.03 25.45 -14.70
CA ALA A 33 -0.49 24.31 -13.93
C ALA A 33 -0.47 24.57 -12.42
N SER A 34 0.36 25.49 -11.94
CA SER A 34 0.38 25.94 -10.55
C SER A 34 -0.74 26.92 -10.19
N GLY A 35 -1.48 27.42 -11.17
CA GLY A 35 -2.64 28.29 -10.98
C GLY A 35 -3.75 27.63 -10.17
N ASN A 36 -4.66 28.45 -9.63
CA ASN A 36 -5.84 27.99 -8.91
C ASN A 36 -6.95 27.59 -9.90
N GLU A 37 -8.11 27.17 -9.36
CA GLU A 37 -9.25 26.76 -10.20
C GLU A 37 -9.92 27.92 -10.94
N GLU A 38 -9.80 29.12 -10.39
CA GLU A 38 -10.38 30.34 -10.94
C GLU A 38 -9.56 30.90 -12.11
N SER A 39 -8.23 30.79 -12.06
CA SER A 39 -7.33 31.37 -13.06
C SER A 39 -7.10 30.46 -14.27
N VAL A 40 -7.19 29.14 -14.09
CA VAL A 40 -6.89 28.16 -15.14
C VAL A 40 -8.04 27.20 -15.25
N THR A 41 -8.60 27.05 -16.45
CA THR A 41 -9.72 26.12 -16.68
C THR A 41 -9.23 24.67 -16.63
N THR A 42 -10.10 23.76 -16.18
CA THR A 42 -9.75 22.33 -16.04
C THR A 42 -9.25 21.70 -17.35
N PRO A 43 -9.85 21.94 -18.54
CA PRO A 43 -9.34 21.38 -19.79
C PRO A 43 -7.90 21.82 -20.11
N VAL A 44 -7.56 23.09 -19.84
CA VAL A 44 -6.21 23.62 -20.04
C VAL A 44 -5.23 22.96 -19.09
N TYR A 45 -5.59 22.87 -17.80
CA TYR A 45 -4.77 22.17 -16.80
C TYR A 45 -4.49 20.71 -17.19
N LEU A 46 -5.52 19.97 -17.60
CA LEU A 46 -5.38 18.57 -18.01
C LEU A 46 -4.51 18.42 -19.27
N ALA A 47 -4.67 19.30 -20.25
CA ALA A 47 -3.84 19.31 -21.45
C ALA A 47 -2.37 19.57 -21.14
N ILE A 48 -2.08 20.48 -20.20
CA ILE A 48 -0.72 20.75 -19.73
C ILE A 48 -0.14 19.51 -19.06
N LEU A 49 -0.83 18.93 -18.07
CA LEU A 49 -0.34 17.77 -17.33
C LEU A 49 -0.08 16.57 -18.24
N LYS A 50 -0.98 16.28 -19.18
CA LYS A 50 -0.79 15.20 -20.16
C LYS A 50 0.40 15.43 -21.08
N GLY A 51 0.65 16.68 -21.47
CA GLY A 51 1.84 17.03 -22.24
C GLY A 51 3.14 16.88 -21.44
N LEU A 52 3.14 17.28 -20.16
CA LEU A 52 4.27 17.09 -19.26
C LEU A 52 4.57 15.61 -19.02
N GLU A 53 3.53 14.79 -18.79
CA GLU A 53 3.66 13.32 -18.72
C GLU A 53 4.33 12.76 -19.98
N ARG A 54 3.91 13.20 -21.17
CA ARG A 54 4.50 12.75 -22.45
C ARG A 54 5.97 13.13 -22.56
N LEU A 55 6.32 14.37 -22.22
CA LEU A 55 7.71 14.85 -22.31
C LEU A 55 8.65 14.14 -21.32
N LEU A 56 8.15 13.82 -20.13
CA LEU A 56 8.90 13.01 -19.16
C LEU A 56 9.27 11.64 -19.72
N LEU A 57 8.44 11.06 -20.59
CA LEU A 57 8.72 9.77 -21.22
C LEU A 57 9.73 9.88 -22.38
N THR A 58 9.83 11.02 -23.07
CA THR A 58 10.60 11.15 -24.32
C THR A 58 12.09 11.51 -24.14
N ASP A 59 12.53 11.81 -22.91
CA ASP A 59 13.95 12.02 -22.54
C ASP A 59 14.61 13.26 -23.15
N VAL A 60 13.77 14.24 -23.47
CA VAL A 60 14.19 15.51 -24.07
C VAL A 60 14.38 16.62 -23.03
N LEU A 61 14.12 16.32 -21.75
CA LEU A 61 14.08 17.30 -20.67
C LEU A 61 15.40 17.36 -19.91
N SER A 62 15.74 18.55 -19.42
CA SER A 62 16.85 18.71 -18.47
C SER A 62 16.47 18.14 -17.09
N GLN A 63 17.47 17.88 -16.25
CA GLN A 63 17.25 17.42 -14.87
C GLN A 63 16.46 18.47 -14.06
N GLN A 64 16.83 19.74 -14.16
CA GLN A 64 16.16 20.84 -13.46
C GLN A 64 14.68 20.94 -13.84
N ASP A 65 14.37 20.78 -15.13
CA ASP A 65 12.98 20.81 -15.60
C ASP A 65 12.19 19.59 -15.09
N SER A 66 12.82 18.42 -15.09
CA SER A 66 12.21 17.19 -14.58
C SER A 66 11.87 17.33 -13.09
N ASP A 67 12.78 17.88 -12.28
CA ASP A 67 12.57 18.12 -10.85
C ASP A 67 11.43 19.12 -10.59
N ALA A 68 11.29 20.16 -11.43
CA ALA A 68 10.18 21.10 -11.36
C ALA A 68 8.83 20.42 -11.65
N ILE A 69 8.78 19.49 -12.60
CA ILE A 69 7.58 18.71 -12.93
C ILE A 69 7.26 17.71 -11.81
N VAL A 70 8.26 17.05 -11.23
CA VAL A 70 8.11 16.16 -10.06
C VAL A 70 7.48 16.92 -8.91
N LYS A 71 8.03 18.09 -8.57
CA LYS A 71 7.51 18.96 -7.52
C LYS A 71 6.06 19.38 -7.79
N LEU A 72 5.77 19.78 -9.02
CA LEU A 72 4.41 20.12 -9.44
C LEU A 72 3.42 18.95 -9.21
N GLY A 73 3.79 17.73 -9.60
CA GLY A 73 2.92 16.55 -9.41
C GLY A 73 2.55 16.31 -7.95
N VAL A 74 3.51 16.46 -7.04
CA VAL A 74 3.31 16.27 -5.60
C VAL A 74 2.46 17.38 -5.00
N ASP A 75 2.80 18.64 -5.30
CA ASP A 75 2.08 19.81 -4.77
C ASP A 75 0.61 19.79 -5.20
N ARG A 76 0.33 19.32 -6.43
CA ARG A 76 -1.03 19.31 -6.99
C ARG A 76 -1.87 18.11 -6.59
N LEU A 77 -1.26 17.02 -6.11
CA LEU A 77 -1.99 15.86 -5.59
C LEU A 77 -2.85 16.21 -4.36
N CYS A 78 -2.41 17.20 -3.58
CA CYS A 78 -3.09 17.66 -2.37
C CYS A 78 -4.23 18.65 -2.62
N LEU A 79 -4.49 19.07 -3.88
CA LEU A 79 -5.56 20.02 -4.19
C LEU A 79 -6.96 19.46 -3.87
N PRO A 80 -7.95 20.34 -3.60
CA PRO A 80 -9.31 19.90 -3.30
C PRO A 80 -10.02 19.29 -4.52
N SER A 81 -9.74 19.77 -5.74
CA SER A 81 -10.41 19.24 -6.93
C SER A 81 -9.94 17.83 -7.30
N PRO A 82 -10.87 16.87 -7.36
CA PRO A 82 -10.58 15.47 -7.68
C PRO A 82 -10.03 15.27 -9.09
N GLN A 83 -10.53 16.03 -10.06
CA GLN A 83 -10.13 15.89 -11.46
C GLN A 83 -8.68 16.34 -11.63
N ARG A 84 -8.27 17.35 -10.86
CA ARG A 84 -6.90 17.87 -10.89
C ARG A 84 -5.94 17.00 -10.09
N SER A 85 -6.33 16.57 -8.89
CA SER A 85 -5.52 15.67 -8.05
C SER A 85 -5.25 14.32 -8.75
N LEU A 86 -6.24 13.74 -9.44
CA LEU A 86 -6.05 12.47 -10.16
C LEU A 86 -5.15 12.62 -11.40
N ALA A 87 -5.18 13.77 -12.07
CA ALA A 87 -4.22 14.05 -13.13
C ALA A 87 -2.80 14.23 -12.56
N ALA A 88 -2.68 14.92 -11.42
CA ALA A 88 -1.41 15.07 -10.72
C ALA A 88 -0.85 13.73 -10.21
N LEU A 89 -1.72 12.80 -9.80
CA LEU A 89 -1.36 11.42 -9.46
C LEU A 89 -0.70 10.69 -10.64
N GLY A 90 -1.29 10.82 -11.84
CA GLY A 90 -0.72 10.25 -13.06
C GLY A 90 0.65 10.82 -13.40
N LEU A 91 0.80 12.14 -13.25
CA LEU A 91 2.08 12.82 -13.44
C LEU A 91 3.12 12.33 -12.42
N MET A 92 2.76 12.25 -11.14
CA MET A 92 3.64 11.75 -10.09
C MET A 92 4.12 10.32 -10.38
N PHE A 93 3.22 9.41 -10.77
CA PHE A 93 3.63 8.06 -11.16
C PHE A 93 4.51 8.06 -12.39
N THR A 94 4.20 8.86 -13.40
CA THR A 94 5.03 8.97 -14.61
C THR A 94 6.44 9.41 -14.23
N CYS A 95 6.59 10.41 -13.35
CA CYS A 95 7.89 10.83 -12.83
C CYS A 95 8.64 9.67 -12.15
N MET A 96 7.95 8.91 -11.29
CA MET A 96 8.57 7.81 -10.56
C MET A 96 8.99 6.67 -11.50
N TYR A 97 8.13 6.23 -12.42
CA TYR A 97 8.44 5.11 -13.31
C TYR A 97 9.37 5.46 -14.48
N SER A 98 9.55 6.75 -14.82
CA SER A 98 10.39 7.15 -15.95
C SER A 98 11.90 7.11 -15.66
N GLY A 99 12.31 6.99 -14.38
CA GLY A 99 13.67 6.58 -14.00
C GLY A 99 14.85 7.42 -14.54
N LYS A 100 14.64 8.71 -14.84
CA LYS A 100 15.66 9.59 -15.48
C LYS A 100 16.60 10.29 -14.52
N GLN A 101 16.41 10.12 -13.22
CA GLN A 101 17.48 10.35 -12.26
C GLN A 101 18.35 9.10 -12.30
N TYR A 102 19.60 9.24 -12.77
CA TYR A 102 20.55 8.18 -13.17
C TYR A 102 20.83 7.02 -12.17
N ASP A 103 20.07 6.87 -11.09
CA ASP A 103 20.16 5.74 -10.15
C ASP A 103 18.84 5.42 -9.41
N GLN A 104 17.69 5.96 -9.82
CA GLN A 104 16.50 5.92 -8.97
C GLN A 104 15.26 5.55 -9.78
N TYR A 105 14.63 4.44 -9.39
CA TYR A 105 13.19 4.16 -9.60
C TYR A 105 12.72 3.48 -10.90
N SER A 106 13.55 2.69 -11.61
CA SER A 106 12.97 1.73 -12.57
C SER A 106 12.89 0.32 -11.96
N PRO A 107 11.70 -0.17 -11.58
CA PRO A 107 11.53 -1.59 -11.26
C PRO A 107 11.91 -2.42 -12.49
N LEU A 108 12.71 -3.48 -12.32
CA LEU A 108 12.98 -4.40 -13.43
C LEU A 108 11.64 -4.94 -13.97
N PRO A 109 11.51 -5.12 -15.30
CA PRO A 109 10.31 -5.73 -15.88
C PRO A 109 10.02 -7.09 -15.23
N ARG A 110 8.77 -7.32 -14.83
CA ARG A 110 8.31 -8.54 -14.14
C ARG A 110 8.64 -9.86 -14.86
N ASP A 111 8.99 -9.80 -16.14
CA ASP A 111 9.25 -10.96 -17.01
C ASP A 111 10.73 -11.37 -17.10
N SER A 112 11.66 -10.64 -16.46
CA SER A 112 13.06 -11.11 -16.40
C SER A 112 13.17 -12.27 -15.42
N ALA A 113 13.19 -13.50 -15.95
CA ALA A 113 13.23 -14.80 -15.28
C ALA A 113 14.46 -15.07 -14.38
N ALA A 114 15.13 -14.04 -13.87
CA ALA A 114 16.14 -14.14 -12.83
C ALA A 114 15.55 -13.56 -11.54
N TYR A 115 14.85 -14.40 -10.78
CA TYR A 115 14.46 -14.14 -9.38
C TYR A 115 15.70 -14.21 -8.47
N ASP A 116 16.77 -13.51 -8.84
CA ASP A 116 17.81 -13.18 -7.88
C ASP A 116 17.36 -11.92 -7.17
N PHE A 117 17.15 -12.07 -5.87
CA PHE A 117 17.04 -11.02 -4.87
C PHE A 117 18.37 -10.25 -4.77
N ASN A 118 18.94 -9.85 -5.91
CA ASN A 118 19.76 -8.67 -5.94
C ASN A 118 18.82 -7.59 -5.48
N VAL A 119 18.90 -7.29 -4.19
CA VAL A 119 18.61 -5.99 -3.61
C VAL A 119 19.13 -5.03 -4.66
N VAL A 120 18.23 -4.51 -5.51
CA VAL A 120 18.53 -3.29 -6.24
C VAL A 120 18.95 -2.40 -5.08
N TYR A 121 20.23 -2.04 -5.03
CA TYR A 121 20.75 -1.13 -4.04
C TYR A 121 19.96 0.16 -4.29
N GLN A 122 18.79 0.25 -3.65
CA GLN A 122 17.98 1.43 -3.68
C GLN A 122 18.80 2.39 -2.85
N ASP A 123 19.38 3.37 -3.53
CA ASP A 123 20.02 4.50 -2.89
C ASP A 123 19.11 4.94 -1.73
N PRO A 124 19.58 4.96 -0.47
CA PRO A 124 18.74 5.25 0.68
C PRO A 124 17.94 6.55 0.53
N GLU A 125 18.48 7.55 -0.17
CA GLU A 125 17.78 8.80 -0.48
C GLU A 125 16.55 8.57 -1.37
N SER A 126 16.67 7.66 -2.34
CA SER A 126 15.58 7.27 -3.24
C SER A 126 14.41 6.60 -2.50
N LEU A 127 14.73 5.73 -1.53
CA LEU A 127 13.74 5.05 -0.71
C LEU A 127 12.97 6.04 0.17
N ILE A 128 13.69 7.04 0.72
CA ILE A 128 13.08 8.13 1.48
C ILE A 128 12.08 8.89 0.61
N VAL A 129 12.47 9.29 -0.60
CA VAL A 129 11.60 10.06 -1.50
C VAL A 129 10.32 9.27 -1.82
N ALA A 130 10.39 7.98 -2.12
CA ALA A 130 9.14 7.25 -2.36
C ALA A 130 8.34 6.99 -1.10
N MET A 131 8.98 6.79 0.05
CA MET A 131 8.25 6.65 1.31
C MET A 131 7.47 7.94 1.60
N GLU A 132 8.02 9.12 1.26
CA GLU A 132 7.27 10.38 1.27
C GLU A 132 6.08 10.33 0.30
N ARG A 133 6.27 9.84 -0.94
CA ARG A 133 5.16 9.72 -1.92
C ARG A 133 4.07 8.76 -1.45
N VAL A 134 4.44 7.60 -0.90
CA VAL A 134 3.51 6.66 -0.26
C VAL A 134 2.75 7.33 0.87
N THR A 135 3.43 8.11 1.70
CA THR A 135 2.80 8.84 2.80
C THR A 135 1.77 9.84 2.28
N VAL A 136 2.09 10.58 1.21
CA VAL A 136 1.14 11.47 0.54
C VAL A 136 -0.06 10.70 -0.03
N LEU A 137 0.15 9.51 -0.62
CA LEU A 137 -0.94 8.67 -1.13
C LEU A 137 -1.88 8.22 0.00
N PHE A 138 -1.36 7.75 1.14
CA PHE A 138 -2.18 7.37 2.29
C PHE A 138 -2.92 8.57 2.90
N ASP A 139 -2.27 9.73 2.97
CA ASP A 139 -2.91 10.97 3.39
C ASP A 139 -4.05 11.37 2.46
N ARG A 140 -3.85 11.20 1.13
CA ARG A 140 -4.89 11.47 0.15
C ARG A 140 -6.04 10.46 0.23
N ILE A 141 -5.77 9.20 0.55
CA ILE A 141 -6.82 8.23 0.84
C ILE A 141 -7.67 8.69 2.03
N LYS A 142 -7.07 9.22 3.10
CA LYS A 142 -7.82 9.70 4.27
C LYS A 142 -8.62 10.97 4.01
N LYS A 143 -8.03 11.94 3.30
CA LYS A 143 -8.59 13.29 3.17
C LYS A 143 -9.42 13.49 1.88
N GLY A 144 -9.20 12.65 0.87
CA GLY A 144 -9.84 12.76 -0.44
C GLY A 144 -11.24 12.18 -0.51
N TYR A 145 -11.91 12.40 -1.64
CA TYR A 145 -13.24 11.85 -1.88
C TYR A 145 -13.20 10.31 -2.02
N PRO A 146 -14.31 9.59 -1.72
CA PRO A 146 -14.33 8.13 -1.75
C PRO A 146 -13.91 7.50 -3.09
N TYR A 147 -14.22 8.15 -4.22
CA TYR A 147 -13.83 7.64 -5.54
C TYR A 147 -12.34 7.89 -5.84
N GLU A 148 -11.72 8.94 -5.29
CA GLU A 148 -10.27 9.14 -5.38
C GLU A 148 -9.54 8.08 -4.57
N ALA A 149 -9.96 7.88 -3.31
CA ALA A 149 -9.44 6.83 -2.45
C ALA A 149 -9.53 5.45 -3.13
N ARG A 150 -10.65 5.17 -3.81
CA ARG A 150 -10.84 3.93 -4.59
C ARG A 150 -9.86 3.80 -5.76
N VAL A 151 -9.56 4.89 -6.48
CA VAL A 151 -8.56 4.84 -7.56
C VAL A 151 -7.17 4.60 -6.98
N ILE A 152 -6.77 5.34 -5.95
CA ILE A 152 -5.46 5.23 -5.31
C ILE A 152 -5.24 3.82 -4.74
N THR A 153 -6.21 3.29 -4.00
CA THR A 153 -6.10 1.95 -3.38
C THR A 153 -6.07 0.81 -4.39
N ARG A 154 -6.52 1.01 -5.64
CA ARG A 154 -6.40 0.00 -6.71
C ARG A 154 -5.02 -0.06 -7.34
N VAL A 155 -4.32 1.06 -7.41
CA VAL A 155 -2.98 1.15 -8.01
C VAL A 155 -1.87 0.95 -6.97
N LEU A 156 -2.16 1.25 -5.70
CA LEU A 156 -1.21 1.22 -4.61
C LEU A 156 -0.50 -0.14 -4.45
N PRO A 157 -1.17 -1.31 -4.47
CA PRO A 157 -0.47 -2.59 -4.25
C PRO A 157 0.59 -2.92 -5.30
N THR A 158 0.31 -2.62 -6.56
CA THR A 158 1.29 -2.73 -7.65
C THR A 158 2.45 -1.79 -7.42
N PHE A 159 2.16 -0.52 -7.16
CA PHE A 159 3.17 0.50 -6.87
C PHE A 159 4.06 0.13 -5.69
N LEU A 160 3.50 -0.38 -4.59
CA LEU A 160 4.29 -0.78 -3.42
C LEU A 160 5.20 -1.98 -3.71
N ALA A 161 4.70 -2.97 -4.45
CA ALA A 161 5.48 -4.15 -4.83
C ALA A 161 6.63 -3.80 -5.78
N ASP A 162 6.46 -2.78 -6.61
CA ASP A 162 7.46 -2.36 -7.59
C ASP A 162 8.57 -1.51 -6.93
N PHE A 163 8.25 -0.75 -5.86
CA PHE A 163 9.19 0.22 -5.26
C PHE A 163 9.76 -0.14 -3.89
N PHE A 164 9.17 -1.07 -3.15
CA PHE A 164 9.60 -1.36 -1.78
C PHE A 164 9.82 -2.85 -1.57
N PRO A 165 10.90 -3.24 -0.86
CA PRO A 165 10.91 -4.55 -0.25
C PRO A 165 9.78 -4.62 0.78
N PRO A 166 9.12 -5.79 0.94
CA PRO A 166 7.97 -5.91 1.84
C PRO A 166 8.28 -5.48 3.29
N GLN A 167 9.51 -5.72 3.75
CA GLN A 167 9.92 -5.42 5.12
C GLN A 167 9.80 -3.92 5.47
N ASP A 168 10.06 -3.03 4.50
CA ASP A 168 10.08 -1.58 4.73
C ASP A 168 8.69 -0.97 4.72
N ILE A 169 7.74 -1.60 4.02
CA ILE A 169 6.42 -1.02 3.76
C ILE A 169 5.29 -1.65 4.60
N MET A 170 5.43 -2.91 5.00
CA MET A 170 4.34 -3.67 5.64
C MET A 170 3.85 -3.03 6.93
N ASN A 171 4.76 -2.53 7.78
CA ASN A 171 4.42 -1.77 8.98
C ASN A 171 3.51 -0.57 8.69
N LYS A 172 3.80 0.17 7.60
CA LYS A 172 3.03 1.33 7.19
C LYS A 172 1.63 0.92 6.75
N ILE A 173 1.50 -0.11 5.89
CA ILE A 173 0.19 -0.57 5.39
C ILE A 173 -0.67 -1.12 6.54
N ILE A 174 -0.09 -1.95 7.40
CA ILE A 174 -0.79 -2.52 8.56
C ILE A 174 -1.21 -1.43 9.54
N GLY A 175 -0.32 -0.47 9.81
CA GLY A 175 -0.63 0.69 10.64
C GLY A 175 -1.79 1.53 10.09
N GLU A 176 -1.82 1.74 8.78
CA GLU A 176 -2.91 2.43 8.08
C GLU A 176 -4.24 1.65 8.13
N PHE A 177 -4.17 0.32 8.16
CA PHE A 177 -5.35 -0.54 8.25
C PHE A 177 -5.96 -0.55 9.67
N ILE A 178 -5.11 -0.58 10.69
CA ILE A 178 -5.53 -0.61 12.11
C ILE A 178 -5.97 0.78 12.58
N SER A 179 -5.46 1.85 11.98
CA SER A 179 -5.73 3.23 12.38
C SER A 179 -7.22 3.53 12.53
N SER A 180 -7.58 4.14 13.67
CA SER A 180 -8.94 4.66 13.92
C SER A 180 -9.26 5.90 13.08
N GLN A 181 -8.24 6.57 12.53
CA GLN A 181 -8.39 7.74 11.67
C GLN A 181 -8.63 7.37 10.20
N GLN A 182 -8.62 6.09 9.85
CA GLN A 182 -8.82 5.64 8.47
C GLN A 182 -10.33 5.59 8.13
N PRO A 183 -10.84 6.48 7.26
CA PRO A 183 -12.26 6.48 6.89
C PRO A 183 -12.66 5.33 5.97
N TYR A 184 -11.70 4.72 5.25
CA TYR A 184 -11.96 3.67 4.26
C TYR A 184 -11.24 2.36 4.60
N PRO A 185 -11.49 1.74 5.78
CA PRO A 185 -10.75 0.55 6.22
C PRO A 185 -10.94 -0.64 5.28
N GLN A 186 -12.10 -0.76 4.62
CA GLN A 186 -12.39 -1.79 3.61
C GLN A 186 -11.44 -1.70 2.41
N MET A 187 -11.13 -0.48 1.95
CA MET A 187 -10.21 -0.28 0.82
C MET A 187 -8.77 -0.60 1.20
N ILE A 188 -8.35 -0.23 2.42
CA ILE A 188 -7.01 -0.59 2.92
C ILE A 188 -6.90 -2.11 3.15
N ALA A 189 -7.95 -2.76 3.61
CA ALA A 189 -7.99 -4.22 3.74
C ALA A 189 -7.71 -4.89 2.38
N MET A 190 -8.28 -4.38 1.29
CA MET A 190 -8.00 -4.86 -0.07
C MET A 190 -6.54 -4.61 -0.50
N VAL A 191 -5.92 -3.51 -0.07
CA VAL A 191 -4.50 -3.24 -0.30
C VAL A 191 -3.66 -4.32 0.39
N VAL A 192 -3.92 -4.61 1.67
CA VAL A 192 -3.24 -5.69 2.42
C VAL A 192 -3.43 -7.04 1.72
N PHE A 193 -4.65 -7.37 1.31
CA PHE A 193 -4.96 -8.60 0.59
C PHE A 193 -4.13 -8.74 -0.69
N GLN A 194 -4.03 -7.68 -1.50
CA GLN A 194 -3.25 -7.72 -2.74
C GLN A 194 -1.75 -7.80 -2.50
N VAL A 195 -1.23 -7.13 -1.47
CA VAL A 195 0.18 -7.24 -1.08
C VAL A 195 0.50 -8.66 -0.63
N PHE A 196 -0.32 -9.27 0.23
CA PHE A 196 -0.10 -10.65 0.68
C PHE A 196 -0.25 -11.64 -0.48
N ASN A 197 -1.18 -11.40 -1.41
CA ASN A 197 -1.29 -12.18 -2.63
C ASN A 197 0.00 -12.14 -3.46
N ASN A 198 0.63 -10.97 -3.60
CA ASN A 198 1.90 -10.84 -4.29
C ASN A 198 3.02 -11.63 -3.57
N LEU A 199 3.06 -11.60 -2.24
CA LEU A 199 4.00 -12.38 -1.45
C LEU A 199 3.80 -13.89 -1.62
N HIS A 200 2.56 -14.38 -1.64
CA HIS A 200 2.26 -15.78 -1.91
C HIS A 200 2.72 -16.20 -3.32
N ASN A 201 2.49 -15.35 -4.33
CA ASN A 201 2.97 -15.60 -5.69
C ASN A 201 4.51 -15.66 -5.78
N GLN A 202 5.21 -15.02 -4.84
CA GLN A 202 6.67 -15.06 -4.68
C GLN A 202 7.14 -16.15 -3.70
N SER A 203 6.24 -17.04 -3.26
CA SER A 203 6.51 -18.10 -2.28
C SER A 203 7.05 -17.60 -0.92
N GLN A 204 6.72 -16.36 -0.53
CA GLN A 204 7.12 -15.76 0.75
C GLN A 204 6.08 -15.96 1.86
N GLU A 205 5.57 -17.20 2.00
CA GLU A 205 4.52 -17.53 2.98
C GLU A 205 4.97 -17.31 4.43
N ALA A 206 6.23 -17.64 4.75
CA ALA A 206 6.79 -17.44 6.09
C ALA A 206 6.78 -15.97 6.50
N LEU A 207 7.12 -15.07 5.58
CA LEU A 207 7.10 -13.62 5.83
C LEU A 207 5.69 -13.13 6.14
N VAL A 208 4.68 -13.63 5.42
CA VAL A 208 3.28 -13.33 5.70
C VAL A 208 2.88 -13.79 7.11
N GLN A 209 3.27 -15.00 7.51
CA GLN A 209 2.99 -15.53 8.85
C GLN A 209 3.62 -14.65 9.94
N ASP A 210 4.88 -14.26 9.79
CA ASP A 210 5.59 -13.40 10.74
C ASP A 210 4.90 -12.05 10.92
N TRP A 211 4.53 -11.39 9.81
CA TRP A 211 3.81 -10.12 9.85
C TRP A 211 2.42 -10.23 10.48
N VAL A 212 1.73 -11.36 10.26
CA VAL A 212 0.46 -11.61 10.92
C VAL A 212 0.67 -11.71 12.42
N MET A 213 1.61 -12.55 12.86
CA MET A 213 1.92 -12.79 14.26
C MET A 213 2.35 -11.52 15.01
N LEU A 214 3.20 -10.69 14.41
CA LEU A 214 3.66 -9.42 14.97
C LEU A 214 2.51 -8.41 15.17
N SER A 215 1.44 -8.53 14.40
CA SER A 215 0.35 -7.54 14.37
C SER A 215 -0.86 -7.93 15.21
N LEU A 216 -0.98 -9.20 15.64
CA LEU A 216 -2.18 -9.72 16.32
C LEU A 216 -2.57 -8.89 17.54
N SER A 217 -1.60 -8.57 18.40
CA SER A 217 -1.85 -7.76 19.60
C SER A 217 -2.46 -6.40 19.24
N ASN A 218 -1.90 -5.70 18.24
CA ASN A 218 -2.39 -4.41 17.78
C ASN A 218 -3.83 -4.49 17.26
N PHE A 219 -4.16 -5.54 16.51
CA PHE A 219 -5.53 -5.75 16.03
C PHE A 219 -6.53 -6.03 17.16
N THR A 220 -6.17 -6.89 18.12
CA THR A 220 -7.07 -7.26 19.22
C THR A 220 -7.40 -6.10 20.15
N GLN A 221 -6.51 -5.11 20.25
CA GLN A 221 -6.68 -3.89 21.04
C GLN A 221 -7.56 -2.83 20.36
N ARG A 222 -7.94 -3.03 19.10
CA ARG A 222 -8.80 -2.09 18.37
C ARG A 222 -10.19 -2.02 19.00
N THR A 223 -10.75 -0.83 19.07
CA THR A 223 -12.13 -0.59 19.54
C THR A 223 -13.01 -0.07 18.40
N PRO A 224 -14.31 -0.45 18.33
CA PRO A 224 -14.97 -1.49 19.12
C PRO A 224 -14.54 -2.93 18.74
N VAL A 225 -14.88 -3.92 19.56
CA VAL A 225 -14.52 -5.34 19.34
C VAL A 225 -15.05 -5.89 18.02
N SER A 226 -16.22 -5.42 17.55
CA SER A 226 -16.74 -5.74 16.22
C SER A 226 -15.79 -5.30 15.10
N MET A 227 -15.14 -4.15 15.25
CA MET A 227 -14.16 -3.66 14.28
C MET A 227 -12.84 -4.42 14.38
N ALA A 228 -12.39 -4.77 15.60
CA ALA A 228 -11.22 -5.63 15.80
C ALA A 228 -11.38 -6.99 15.12
N THR A 229 -12.50 -7.66 15.37
CA THR A 229 -12.84 -8.96 14.79
C THR A 229 -13.04 -8.89 13.28
N TRP A 230 -13.68 -7.82 12.78
CA TRP A 230 -13.77 -7.58 11.33
C TRP A 230 -12.38 -7.45 10.70
N SER A 231 -11.51 -6.64 11.32
CA SER A 231 -10.15 -6.39 10.81
C SER A 231 -9.29 -7.65 10.83
N LEU A 232 -9.33 -8.41 11.93
CA LEU A 232 -8.64 -9.70 12.03
C LEU A 232 -9.13 -10.69 11.00
N THR A 233 -10.44 -10.73 10.73
CA THR A 233 -11.01 -11.63 9.71
C THR A 233 -10.46 -11.28 8.33
N CYS A 234 -10.49 -9.99 7.93
CA CYS A 234 -9.86 -9.51 6.70
C CYS A 234 -8.39 -9.93 6.63
N PHE A 235 -7.68 -9.77 7.74
CA PHE A 235 -6.25 -10.00 7.82
C PHE A 235 -5.89 -11.49 7.69
N PHE A 236 -6.62 -12.37 8.36
CA PHE A 236 -6.47 -13.82 8.21
C PHE A 236 -6.85 -14.30 6.81
N ILE A 237 -7.94 -13.79 6.23
CA ILE A 237 -8.31 -14.12 4.84
C ILE A 237 -7.24 -13.65 3.85
N SER A 238 -6.63 -12.49 4.11
CA SER A 238 -5.50 -11.97 3.30
C SER A 238 -4.28 -12.88 3.37
N ALA A 239 -4.01 -13.46 4.54
CA ALA A 239 -2.89 -14.38 4.78
C ALA A 239 -3.17 -15.82 4.33
N SER A 240 -4.42 -16.16 4.03
CA SER A 240 -4.79 -17.51 3.63
C SER A 240 -4.45 -17.79 2.17
N THR A 241 -4.02 -19.02 1.89
CA THR A 241 -3.90 -19.58 0.52
C THR A 241 -5.14 -20.38 0.11
N ASN A 242 -6.12 -20.54 1.02
CA ASN A 242 -7.34 -21.32 0.82
C ASN A 242 -8.26 -20.70 -0.24
N SER A 243 -8.48 -21.41 -1.34
CA SER A 243 -9.26 -20.92 -2.48
C SER A 243 -10.73 -20.61 -2.14
N TRP A 244 -11.27 -21.15 -1.04
CA TRP A 244 -12.65 -20.92 -0.62
C TRP A 244 -12.81 -19.69 0.27
N LEU A 245 -11.80 -19.35 1.07
CA LEU A 245 -11.85 -18.21 1.98
C LEU A 245 -11.53 -16.90 1.26
N ARG A 246 -10.53 -16.92 0.37
CA ARG A 246 -10.02 -15.71 -0.30
C ARG A 246 -11.09 -14.89 -1.06
N PRO A 247 -12.05 -15.49 -1.79
CA PRO A 247 -13.10 -14.74 -2.48
C PRO A 247 -14.02 -13.95 -1.54
N LEU A 248 -14.10 -14.32 -0.26
CA LEU A 248 -14.96 -13.66 0.73
C LEU A 248 -14.48 -12.24 1.05
N MET A 249 -13.19 -11.94 0.85
CA MET A 249 -12.61 -10.61 1.06
C MET A 249 -13.37 -9.50 0.33
N GLY A 250 -13.85 -9.77 -0.89
CA GLY A 250 -14.57 -8.79 -1.71
C GLY A 250 -16.04 -8.58 -1.32
N LYS A 251 -16.57 -9.32 -0.33
CA LYS A 251 -17.99 -9.31 0.06
C LYS A 251 -18.23 -8.99 1.54
N MET A 252 -17.19 -8.61 2.28
CA MET A 252 -17.27 -8.41 3.73
C MET A 252 -17.79 -7.01 4.09
N GLU A 253 -19.11 -6.88 4.21
CA GLU A 253 -19.75 -5.71 4.84
C GLU A 253 -19.85 -5.86 6.37
N ALA A 254 -20.20 -7.06 6.84
CA ALA A 254 -20.25 -7.43 8.25
C ALA A 254 -19.59 -8.80 8.45
N VAL A 255 -18.94 -9.00 9.60
CA VAL A 255 -18.30 -10.27 9.95
C VAL A 255 -19.17 -11.07 10.89
N ASP A 256 -19.48 -12.30 10.48
CA ASP A 256 -19.99 -13.33 11.37
C ASP A 256 -18.85 -13.88 12.23
N GLN A 257 -19.14 -14.14 13.51
CA GLN A 257 -18.24 -14.80 14.45
C GLN A 257 -17.75 -16.15 13.90
N ASN A 258 -18.61 -16.88 13.17
CA ASN A 258 -18.21 -18.13 12.55
C ASN A 258 -17.11 -17.92 11.50
N LEU A 259 -17.24 -16.89 10.67
CA LEU A 259 -16.26 -16.59 9.63
C LEU A 259 -14.92 -16.17 10.25
N PHE A 260 -14.96 -15.34 11.30
CA PHE A 260 -13.77 -14.99 12.08
C PHE A 260 -13.07 -16.25 12.61
N CYS A 261 -13.81 -17.14 13.29
CA CYS A 261 -13.26 -18.38 13.82
C CYS A 261 -12.71 -19.29 12.73
N MET A 262 -13.39 -19.42 11.59
CA MET A 262 -12.92 -20.24 10.46
C MET A 262 -11.62 -19.69 9.87
N ALA A 263 -11.54 -18.37 9.60
CA ALA A 263 -10.34 -17.74 9.06
C ALA A 263 -9.16 -17.84 10.04
N ALA A 264 -9.40 -17.65 11.33
CA ALA A 264 -8.38 -17.79 12.36
C ALA A 264 -7.89 -19.24 12.52
N LEU A 265 -8.79 -20.24 12.43
CA LEU A 265 -8.41 -21.66 12.47
C LEU A 265 -7.62 -22.08 11.23
N ASP A 266 -8.00 -21.58 10.04
CA ASP A 266 -7.26 -21.80 8.80
C ASP A 266 -5.83 -21.25 8.93
N PHE A 267 -5.68 -20.00 9.40
CA PHE A 267 -4.37 -19.42 9.67
C PHE A 267 -3.60 -20.20 10.76
N TYR A 268 -4.25 -20.63 11.84
CA TYR A 268 -3.58 -21.42 12.87
C TYR A 268 -3.05 -22.76 12.34
N SER A 269 -3.79 -23.40 11.42
CA SER A 269 -3.41 -24.69 10.85
C SER A 269 -2.15 -24.64 9.97
N ILE A 270 -1.85 -23.46 9.39
CA ILE A 270 -0.63 -23.27 8.57
C ILE A 270 0.61 -22.96 9.41
N LEU A 271 0.45 -22.54 10.68
CA LEU A 271 1.58 -22.29 11.58
C LEU A 271 2.27 -23.61 11.93
N LYS A 272 3.53 -23.76 11.53
CA LYS A 272 4.34 -24.97 11.82
C LYS A 272 5.15 -24.85 13.11
N ASP A 273 5.50 -23.63 13.50
CA ASP A 273 6.30 -23.37 14.70
C ASP A 273 5.42 -23.39 15.97
N LYS A 274 5.82 -24.23 16.93
CA LYS A 274 5.16 -24.34 18.24
C LYS A 274 5.22 -23.03 19.03
N GLN A 275 6.28 -22.24 18.89
CA GLN A 275 6.37 -20.95 19.57
C GLN A 275 5.33 -19.96 19.02
N GLN A 276 5.21 -19.87 17.68
CA GLN A 276 4.17 -19.06 17.04
C GLN A 276 2.76 -19.54 17.40
N GLN A 277 2.51 -20.85 17.39
CA GLN A 277 1.23 -21.43 17.83
C GLN A 277 0.89 -21.07 19.28
N TRP A 278 1.87 -21.12 20.19
CA TRP A 278 1.67 -20.72 21.59
C TRP A 278 1.43 -19.22 21.72
N ALA A 279 2.21 -18.39 21.02
CA ALA A 279 2.05 -16.94 21.01
C ALA A 279 0.67 -16.52 20.47
N PHE A 280 0.17 -17.22 19.45
CA PHE A 280 -1.17 -17.02 18.89
C PHE A 280 -2.24 -17.26 19.95
N ILE A 281 -2.21 -18.43 20.59
CA ILE A 281 -3.16 -18.78 21.66
C ILE A 281 -3.06 -17.80 22.82
N SER A 282 -1.85 -17.47 23.26
CA SER A 282 -1.58 -16.54 24.38
C SER A 282 -2.17 -15.15 24.11
N THR A 283 -2.04 -14.65 22.86
CA THR A 283 -2.60 -13.36 22.47
C THR A 283 -4.11 -13.33 22.62
N PHE A 284 -4.83 -14.35 22.13
CA PHE A 284 -6.28 -14.42 22.27
C PHE A 284 -6.75 -14.73 23.70
N GLN A 285 -5.96 -15.45 24.50
CA GLN A 285 -6.24 -15.65 25.93
C GLN A 285 -6.20 -14.33 26.71
N ASN A 286 -5.25 -13.44 26.39
CA ASN A 286 -5.14 -12.14 27.07
C ASN A 286 -6.33 -11.21 26.80
N VAL A 287 -7.01 -11.39 25.67
CA VAL A 287 -8.17 -10.57 25.26
C VAL A 287 -9.50 -11.30 25.37
N SER A 288 -9.54 -12.51 25.93
CA SER A 288 -10.75 -13.34 25.97
C SER A 288 -11.90 -12.68 26.73
N THR A 289 -11.59 -11.81 27.69
CA THR A 289 -12.61 -11.08 28.48
C THR A 289 -13.26 -9.93 27.71
N LEU A 290 -12.67 -9.50 26.58
CA LEU A 290 -13.18 -8.37 25.79
C LEU A 290 -14.43 -8.70 24.98
N GLY A 291 -14.69 -9.99 24.68
CA GLY A 291 -15.96 -10.36 24.06
C GLY A 291 -16.08 -11.82 23.60
N PRO A 292 -17.31 -12.26 23.27
CA PRO A 292 -17.61 -13.62 22.82
C PRO A 292 -16.79 -14.16 21.62
N PRO A 293 -16.42 -13.36 20.60
CA PRO A 293 -15.68 -13.89 19.45
C PRO A 293 -14.34 -14.52 19.82
N TYR A 294 -13.64 -13.95 20.81
CA TYR A 294 -12.33 -14.47 21.24
C TYR A 294 -12.46 -15.71 22.10
N THR A 295 -13.48 -15.80 22.97
CA THR A 295 -13.75 -17.01 23.76
C THR A 295 -14.21 -18.17 22.89
N ASP A 296 -15.05 -17.93 21.88
CA ASP A 296 -15.47 -18.96 20.93
C ASP A 296 -14.27 -19.47 20.10
N LEU A 297 -13.40 -18.57 19.62
CA LEU A 297 -12.17 -18.96 18.93
C LEU A 297 -11.30 -19.87 19.80
N LEU A 298 -11.05 -19.50 21.06
CA LEU A 298 -10.27 -20.32 21.99
C LEU A 298 -10.93 -21.68 22.24
N GLY A 299 -12.25 -21.73 22.41
CA GLY A 299 -12.99 -22.98 22.60
C GLY A 299 -12.92 -23.89 21.36
N ARG A 300 -12.92 -23.33 20.15
CA ARG A 300 -12.73 -24.12 18.91
C ARG A 300 -11.30 -24.59 18.73
N LEU A 301 -10.31 -23.76 19.06
CA LEU A 301 -8.90 -24.14 19.05
C LEU A 301 -8.62 -25.27 20.04
N GLU A 302 -9.18 -25.22 21.24
CA GLU A 302 -9.03 -26.29 22.24
C GLU A 302 -9.64 -27.60 21.76
N LYS A 303 -10.80 -27.55 21.09
CA LYS A 303 -11.44 -28.74 20.50
C LYS A 303 -10.64 -29.32 19.33
N ALA A 304 -10.08 -28.47 18.47
CA ALA A 304 -9.34 -28.89 17.28
C ALA A 304 -7.90 -29.34 17.58
N TYR A 305 -7.25 -28.71 18.57
CA TYR A 305 -5.84 -28.93 18.92
C TYR A 305 -5.65 -29.12 20.45
N PRO A 306 -6.24 -30.18 21.05
CA PRO A 306 -6.23 -30.37 22.52
C PRO A 306 -4.82 -30.55 23.11
N GLU A 307 -3.89 -31.09 22.32
CA GLU A 307 -2.47 -31.27 22.66
C GLU A 307 -1.80 -29.95 23.08
N HIS A 308 -2.18 -28.83 22.43
CA HIS A 308 -1.55 -27.53 22.62
C HIS A 308 -2.08 -26.78 23.84
N PHE A 309 -3.25 -27.18 24.36
CA PHE A 309 -3.85 -26.64 25.58
C PHE A 309 -3.51 -27.48 26.82
N SER A 310 -3.13 -28.74 26.63
CA SER A 310 -2.81 -29.67 27.72
C SER A 310 -1.48 -29.39 28.42
N GLN A 311 -0.52 -28.74 27.73
CA GLN A 311 0.78 -28.36 28.33
C GLN A 311 0.67 -27.32 29.46
N LYS A 312 -0.47 -26.61 29.58
CA LYS A 312 -0.76 -25.71 30.71
C LYS A 312 -1.06 -26.42 32.03
N LYS A 313 -1.43 -27.71 32.01
CA LYS A 313 -1.76 -28.47 33.24
C LYS A 313 -0.55 -28.98 34.03
N LEU A 314 0.66 -28.91 33.48
CA LEU A 314 1.89 -29.43 34.10
C LEU A 314 2.71 -28.39 34.89
N ILE A 315 2.33 -27.12 34.85
CA ILE A 315 2.96 -26.06 35.67
C ILE A 315 1.90 -25.56 36.68
N LYS A 316 1.58 -26.39 37.67
CA LYS A 316 0.97 -25.88 38.90
C LYS A 316 2.09 -25.29 39.77
N PRO A 317 1.94 -24.09 40.34
CA PRO A 317 2.89 -23.59 41.32
C PRO A 317 2.91 -24.56 42.51
N HIS A 318 4.10 -25.01 42.88
CA HIS A 318 4.31 -25.67 44.16
C HIS A 318 3.75 -24.76 45.26
N PRO A 319 2.87 -25.24 46.16
CA PRO A 319 2.52 -24.47 47.34
C PRO A 319 3.79 -24.34 48.18
N LEU A 320 4.28 -23.12 48.33
CA LEU A 320 5.26 -22.77 49.35
C LEU A 320 4.57 -22.92 50.70
N THR A 321 4.81 -24.05 51.36
CA THR A 321 4.79 -24.17 52.82
C THR A 321 6.04 -23.55 53.40
#